data_AF-A0A957WGS1-F1
#
_entry.id   AF-A0A957WGS1-F1
#
_cell.length_a   1.000
_cell.length_b   1.000
_cell.length_c   1.000
_cell.angle_alpha   90.00
_cell.angle_beta   90.00
_cell.angle_gamma   90.00
#
_symmetry.space_group_name_H-M   'P 1'
#
loop_
_entity.id
_entity.type
_entity.pdbx_description
1 polymer ?
#
loop_
_entity_poly.entity_id
_entity_poly.type
_entity_poly.pdbx_seq_one_letter_code
_entity_poly.pdbx_strand_id
1 'polypeptide(L)'
;DFGATSSGRVSLELLPSSYRFQMNYGGTATYITQNVADDPLVTFQTTNVTVELRDSGSNLIDTGTVRYYAGGWKDFGTTLNGQVSLELLPSSYRFQMNYGGAATYITQNVSDNPLVTFTVNEPGNNEGQVSAVSSESDNNRTLIFLPLIAK
;
A
#
# COMPACT_ATOMS: atom_id res chain seq x y z
N ASP A 1 -14.75 -23.14 8.89
CA ASP A 1 -13.94 -22.34 7.94
C ASP A 1 -14.66 -22.35 6.61
N PHE A 2 -14.79 -21.21 5.93
CA PHE A 2 -15.33 -21.15 4.57
C PHE A 2 -14.31 -21.64 3.54
N GLY A 3 -13.01 -21.60 3.84
CA GLY A 3 -11.95 -21.91 2.89
C GLY A 3 -11.69 -20.78 1.90
N ALA A 4 -10.96 -21.09 0.83
CA ALA A 4 -10.64 -20.13 -0.23
C ALA A 4 -11.85 -19.86 -1.13
N THR A 5 -11.93 -18.66 -1.70
CA THR A 5 -12.91 -18.35 -2.74
C THR A 5 -12.52 -19.02 -4.05
N SER A 6 -13.50 -19.50 -4.81
CA SER A 6 -13.32 -19.95 -6.19
C SER A 6 -14.04 -18.96 -7.10
N SER A 7 -13.33 -18.38 -8.07
CA SER A 7 -13.87 -17.31 -8.93
C SER A 7 -14.49 -16.15 -8.14
N GLY A 8 -13.91 -15.82 -6.98
CA GLY A 8 -14.34 -14.70 -6.13
C GLY A 8 -15.53 -15.00 -5.20
N ARG A 9 -16.03 -16.25 -5.12
CA ARG A 9 -17.17 -16.59 -4.25
C ARG A 9 -16.93 -17.88 -3.46
N VAL A 10 -17.61 -17.96 -2.31
CA VAL A 10 -17.72 -19.16 -1.47
C VAL A 10 -19.06 -19.10 -0.73
N SER A 11 -19.62 -20.24 -0.33
CA SER A 11 -20.91 -20.31 0.36
C SER A 11 -20.87 -21.37 1.44
N LEU A 12 -21.54 -21.08 2.56
CA LEU A 12 -21.70 -21.97 3.69
C LEU A 12 -23.09 -21.73 4.27
N GLU A 13 -23.78 -22.80 4.64
CA GLU A 13 -25.06 -22.70 5.33
C GLU A 13 -24.81 -22.33 6.80
N LEU A 14 -25.51 -21.28 7.27
CA LEU A 14 -25.40 -20.75 8.62
C LEU A 14 -26.80 -20.59 9.22
N LEU A 15 -26.89 -20.73 10.54
CA LEU A 15 -28.12 -20.39 11.26
C LEU A 15 -28.35 -18.87 11.22
N PRO A 16 -29.60 -18.38 11.31
CA PRO A 16 -29.89 -16.94 11.34
C PRO A 16 -29.29 -16.29 12.59
N SER A 17 -28.19 -15.54 12.44
CA SER A 17 -27.49 -14.83 13.53
C SER A 17 -26.46 -13.82 12.99
N SER A 18 -25.91 -13.02 13.90
CA SER A 18 -24.73 -12.18 13.63
C SER A 18 -23.43 -12.98 13.72
N TYR A 19 -22.62 -12.87 12.68
CA TYR A 19 -21.30 -13.49 12.60
C TYR A 19 -20.23 -12.44 12.28
N ARG A 20 -18.99 -12.71 12.72
CA ARG A 20 -17.80 -11.97 12.32
C ARG A 20 -17.05 -12.78 11.26
N PHE A 21 -17.07 -12.30 10.03
CA PHE A 21 -16.36 -12.88 8.90
C PHE A 21 -14.95 -12.29 8.81
N GLN A 22 -13.97 -13.11 8.43
CA GLN A 22 -12.59 -12.70 8.21
C GLN A 22 -12.20 -13.02 6.77
N MET A 23 -11.56 -12.07 6.09
CA MET A 23 -10.93 -12.29 4.79
C MET A 23 -9.42 -12.12 4.94
N ASN A 24 -8.66 -13.12 4.50
CA ASN A 24 -7.20 -13.06 4.43
C ASN A 24 -6.78 -12.86 2.97
N TYR A 25 -6.07 -11.78 2.67
CA TYR A 25 -5.59 -11.47 1.33
C TYR A 25 -4.34 -10.57 1.39
N GLY A 26 -3.38 -10.80 0.49
CA GLY A 26 -2.10 -10.05 0.50
C GLY A 26 -1.28 -10.21 1.79
N GLY A 27 -1.54 -11.25 2.59
CA GLY A 27 -0.95 -11.46 3.92
C GLY A 27 -1.44 -10.50 5.01
N THR A 28 -2.57 -9.86 4.80
CA THR A 28 -3.33 -9.14 5.83
C THR A 28 -4.70 -9.77 6.03
N ALA A 29 -5.40 -9.35 7.09
CA ALA A 29 -6.75 -9.79 7.39
C ALA A 29 -7.66 -8.57 7.62
N THR A 30 -8.87 -8.62 7.08
CA THR A 30 -9.95 -7.68 7.42
C THR A 30 -11.19 -8.42 7.90
N TYR A 31 -12.10 -7.72 8.55
CA TYR A 31 -13.26 -8.30 9.20
C TYR A 31 -14.54 -7.53 8.90
N ILE A 32 -15.64 -8.26 8.71
CA ILE A 32 -16.98 -7.71 8.60
C ILE A 32 -17.86 -8.44 9.62
N THR A 33 -18.63 -7.69 10.40
CA THR A 33 -19.67 -8.26 11.27
C THR A 33 -21.02 -8.02 10.62
N GLN A 34 -21.77 -9.09 10.34
CA GLN A 34 -23.04 -9.00 9.62
C GLN A 34 -24.04 -10.04 10.15
N ASN A 35 -25.30 -9.64 10.25
CA ASN A 35 -26.41 -10.55 10.53
C ASN A 35 -26.87 -11.19 9.22
N VAL A 36 -26.68 -12.50 9.10
CA VAL A 36 -27.04 -13.23 7.88
C VAL A 36 -28.54 -13.44 7.72
N ALA A 37 -29.33 -13.20 8.78
CA ALA A 37 -30.78 -13.18 8.71
C ALA A 37 -31.32 -11.94 7.95
N ASP A 38 -30.60 -10.82 8.05
CA ASP A 38 -30.98 -9.55 7.43
C ASP A 38 -30.40 -9.43 6.01
N ASP A 39 -29.12 -9.79 5.85
CA ASP A 39 -28.44 -9.84 4.55
C ASP A 39 -27.49 -11.06 4.50
N PRO A 40 -27.77 -12.07 3.65
CA PRO A 40 -26.91 -13.24 3.53
C PRO A 40 -25.64 -13.01 2.69
N LEU A 41 -25.50 -11.88 1.98
CA LEU A 41 -24.34 -11.60 1.13
C LEU A 41 -23.30 -10.76 1.88
N VAL A 42 -22.18 -11.38 2.24
CA VAL A 42 -21.03 -10.68 2.84
C VAL A 42 -20.01 -10.34 1.76
N THR A 43 -19.77 -9.06 1.51
CA THR A 43 -18.87 -8.59 0.45
C THR A 43 -17.59 -8.03 1.04
N PHE A 44 -16.45 -8.65 0.70
CA PHE A 44 -15.12 -8.08 0.92
C PHE A 44 -14.62 -7.44 -0.38
N GLN A 45 -14.12 -6.21 -0.29
CA GLN A 45 -13.61 -5.46 -1.43
C GLN A 45 -12.14 -5.11 -1.18
N THR A 46 -11.31 -5.30 -2.20
CA THR A 46 -9.93 -4.81 -2.22
C THR A 46 -9.87 -3.40 -2.77
N THR A 47 -8.80 -2.69 -2.43
CA THR A 47 -8.43 -1.42 -3.02
C THR A 47 -7.33 -1.64 -4.05
N ASN A 48 -7.52 -1.16 -5.28
CA ASN A 48 -6.44 -1.05 -6.25
C ASN A 48 -5.49 0.08 -5.83
N VAL A 49 -4.34 -0.28 -5.26
CA VAL A 49 -3.33 0.67 -4.78
C VAL A 49 -2.36 0.96 -5.92
N THR A 50 -2.07 2.24 -6.16
CA THR A 50 -1.08 2.67 -7.14
C THR A 50 0.09 3.32 -6.44
N VAL A 51 1.31 2.88 -6.77
CA VAL A 51 2.56 3.48 -6.30
C VAL A 51 3.25 4.17 -7.46
N GLU A 52 3.57 5.45 -7.28
CA GLU A 52 4.32 6.25 -8.24
C GLU A 52 5.73 6.58 -7.72
N LEU A 53 6.68 6.64 -8.64
CA LEU A 53 8.00 7.21 -8.40
C LEU A 53 8.15 8.48 -9.25
N ARG A 54 8.50 9.59 -8.60
CA ARG A 54 8.67 10.90 -9.25
C ARG A 54 10.00 11.54 -8.94
N ASP A 55 10.52 12.38 -9.83
CA ASP A 55 11.60 13.33 -9.50
C ASP A 55 11.03 14.59 -8.80
N SER A 56 11.92 15.49 -8.40
CA SER A 56 11.54 16.79 -7.82
C SER A 56 10.82 17.72 -8.79
N GLY A 57 10.92 17.46 -10.10
CA GLY A 57 10.14 18.12 -11.16
C GLY A 57 8.75 17.50 -11.37
N SER A 58 8.36 16.51 -10.56
CA SER A 58 7.13 15.72 -10.70
C SER A 58 7.07 14.82 -11.95
N ASN A 59 8.18 14.59 -12.65
CA ASN A 59 8.21 13.63 -13.76
C ASN A 59 8.23 12.21 -13.23
N LEU A 60 7.55 11.32 -13.93
CA LEU A 60 7.45 9.89 -13.61
C LEU A 60 8.76 9.15 -13.94
N ILE A 61 9.17 8.24 -13.06
CA ILE A 61 10.43 7.49 -13.17
C ILE A 61 10.17 5.98 -13.16
N ASP A 62 10.73 5.29 -14.14
CA ASP A 62 10.68 3.83 -14.25
C ASP A 62 11.72 3.11 -13.40
N THR A 63 11.58 1.79 -13.29
CA THR A 63 12.56 0.85 -12.69
C THR A 63 12.70 0.92 -11.17
N GLY A 64 11.97 1.80 -10.49
CA GLY A 64 11.82 1.75 -9.03
C GLY A 64 11.10 0.48 -8.60
N THR A 65 11.70 -0.27 -7.68
CA THR A 65 11.14 -1.54 -7.15
C THR A 65 10.43 -1.31 -5.83
N VAL A 66 9.21 -1.82 -5.70
CA VAL A 66 8.33 -1.55 -4.57
C VAL A 66 8.09 -2.83 -3.77
N ARG A 67 8.13 -2.69 -2.45
CA ARG A 67 7.69 -3.72 -1.49
C ARG A 67 6.69 -3.12 -0.52
N TYR A 68 5.87 -3.96 0.08
CA TYR A 68 4.97 -3.57 1.18
C TYR A 68 5.11 -4.54 2.36
N TYR A 69 4.86 -4.05 3.56
CA TYR A 69 4.94 -4.85 4.77
C TYR A 69 3.57 -5.40 5.19
N ALA A 70 3.45 -6.72 5.27
CA ALA A 70 2.25 -7.44 5.73
C ALA A 70 2.65 -8.76 6.41
N GLY A 71 3.03 -8.69 7.70
CA GLY A 71 3.64 -9.81 8.44
C GLY A 71 5.05 -10.18 7.95
N GLY A 72 5.63 -9.36 7.08
CA GLY A 72 6.88 -9.57 6.36
C GLY A 72 6.89 -8.70 5.11
N TRP A 73 8.08 -8.42 4.57
CA TRP A 73 8.21 -7.70 3.31
C TRP A 73 7.74 -8.57 2.14
N LYS A 74 6.84 -8.02 1.32
CA LYS A 74 6.28 -8.65 0.13
C LYS A 74 6.57 -7.81 -1.08
N ASP A 75 6.75 -8.48 -2.22
CA ASP A 75 6.91 -7.80 -3.50
C ASP A 75 5.61 -7.11 -3.91
N PHE A 76 5.69 -5.84 -4.31
CA PHE A 76 4.59 -5.09 -4.89
C PHE A 76 4.76 -4.99 -6.41
N GLY A 77 6.00 -4.92 -6.89
CA GLY A 77 6.36 -4.90 -8.30
C GLY A 77 7.35 -3.79 -8.64
N THR A 78 7.45 -3.46 -9.93
CA THR A 78 8.37 -2.44 -10.44
C THR A 78 7.60 -1.42 -11.26
N THR A 79 7.96 -0.15 -11.12
CA THR A 79 7.34 0.95 -11.88
C THR A 79 7.61 0.82 -13.38
N LEU A 80 6.54 0.93 -14.16
CA LEU A 80 6.52 1.00 -15.62
C LEU A 80 5.63 2.16 -16.06
N ASN A 81 6.14 3.04 -16.92
CA ASN A 81 5.61 4.39 -17.10
C ASN A 81 5.44 5.16 -15.77
N GLY A 82 6.36 4.91 -14.83
CA GLY A 82 6.48 5.49 -13.49
C GLY A 82 5.49 5.02 -12.45
N GLN A 83 4.68 4.00 -12.74
CA GLN A 83 3.67 3.50 -11.83
C GLN A 83 3.67 1.97 -11.74
N VAL A 84 3.20 1.46 -10.61
CA VAL A 84 2.86 0.04 -10.41
C VAL A 84 1.61 -0.04 -9.56
N SER A 85 0.72 -1.01 -9.83
CA SER A 85 -0.51 -1.17 -9.06
C SER A 85 -0.70 -2.60 -8.56
N LEU A 86 -1.35 -2.74 -7.40
CA LEU A 86 -1.67 -4.02 -6.78
C LEU A 86 -2.96 -3.91 -5.95
N GLU A 87 -3.81 -4.93 -6.03
CA GLU A 87 -4.97 -5.07 -5.14
C GLU A 87 -4.50 -5.41 -3.71
N LEU A 88 -4.95 -4.63 -2.72
CA LEU A 88 -4.69 -4.88 -1.30
C LEU A 88 -5.99 -4.77 -0.49
N LEU A 89 -6.06 -5.40 0.67
CA LEU A 89 -7.17 -5.14 1.59
C LEU A 89 -7.07 -3.70 2.13
N PRO A 90 -8.19 -2.99 2.32
CA PRO A 90 -8.18 -1.64 2.91
C PRO A 90 -7.54 -1.66 4.31
N SER A 91 -6.36 -1.04 4.44
CA SER A 91 -5.59 -0.96 5.69
C SER A 91 -4.46 0.07 5.58
N SER A 92 -3.78 0.32 6.69
CA SER A 92 -2.48 1.00 6.68
C SER A 92 -1.35 0.02 6.36
N TYR A 93 -0.51 0.39 5.41
CA TYR A 93 0.67 -0.38 4.99
C TYR A 93 1.92 0.49 5.03
N ARG A 94 3.06 -0.13 5.32
CA ARG A 94 4.38 0.45 5.10
C ARG A 94 4.91 -0.02 3.75
N PHE A 95 5.12 0.91 2.84
CA PHE A 95 5.73 0.71 1.53
C PHE A 95 7.22 1.01 1.60
N GLN A 96 8.00 0.30 0.79
CA GLN A 96 9.42 0.54 0.53
C GLN A 96 9.61 0.73 -0.97
N MET A 97 10.29 1.80 -1.35
CA MET A 97 10.76 2.03 -2.72
C MET A 97 12.28 1.89 -2.74
N ASN A 98 12.82 1.03 -3.61
CA ASN A 98 14.25 0.97 -3.91
C ASN A 98 14.51 1.52 -5.31
N TYR A 99 15.37 2.54 -5.38
CA TYR A 99 15.79 3.18 -6.63
C TYR A 99 17.18 3.80 -6.44
N GLY A 100 18.04 3.72 -7.46
CA GLY A 100 19.38 4.32 -7.41
C GLY A 100 20.29 3.81 -6.28
N GLY A 101 20.05 2.59 -5.78
CA GLY A 101 20.81 2.00 -4.66
C GLY A 101 20.34 2.41 -3.27
N ALA A 102 19.31 3.27 -3.16
CA ALA A 102 18.74 3.71 -1.89
C ALA A 102 17.32 3.16 -1.68
N ALA A 103 16.93 3.03 -0.40
CA ALA A 103 15.61 2.55 0.02
C ALA A 103 14.89 3.63 0.84
N THR A 104 13.68 4.00 0.42
CA THR A 104 12.80 4.95 1.11
C THR A 104 11.49 4.31 1.48
N TYR A 105 10.84 4.84 2.53
CA TYR A 105 9.66 4.23 3.11
C TYR A 105 8.54 5.26 3.32
N ILE A 106 7.31 4.86 3.05
CA ILE A 106 6.09 5.61 3.36
C ILE A 106 5.12 4.68 4.07
N THR A 107 4.45 5.18 5.11
CA THR A 107 3.29 4.49 5.69
C THR A 107 2.04 5.23 5.25
N GLN A 108 1.06 4.51 4.71
CA GLN A 108 -0.17 5.12 4.21
C GLN A 108 -1.36 4.18 4.41
N ASN A 109 -2.50 4.75 4.80
CA ASN A 109 -3.79 4.07 4.78
C ASN A 109 -4.36 4.13 3.37
N VAL A 110 -4.36 2.98 2.70
CA VAL A 110 -4.84 2.89 1.31
C VAL A 110 -6.37 2.92 1.20
N SER A 111 -7.07 2.77 2.33
CA SER A 111 -8.52 2.96 2.40
C SER A 111 -8.92 4.42 2.23
N ASP A 112 -8.04 5.34 2.66
CA ASP A 112 -8.28 6.78 2.61
C ASP A 112 -7.72 7.38 1.32
N ASN A 113 -6.52 6.97 0.93
CA ASN A 113 -5.88 7.38 -0.31
C ASN A 113 -5.15 6.19 -0.97
N PRO A 114 -5.60 5.67 -2.12
CA PRO A 114 -4.96 4.55 -2.80
C PRO A 114 -3.70 4.93 -3.58
N LEU A 115 -3.36 6.22 -3.70
CA LEU A 115 -2.18 6.71 -4.42
C LEU A 115 -1.01 6.97 -3.46
N VAL A 116 0.05 6.18 -3.54
CA VAL A 116 1.29 6.36 -2.76
C VAL A 116 2.35 6.97 -3.67
N THR A 117 2.87 8.15 -3.31
CA THR A 117 3.87 8.85 -4.13
C THR A 117 5.23 8.90 -3.44
N PHE A 118 6.27 8.39 -4.10
CA PHE A 118 7.66 8.58 -3.70
C PHE A 118 8.31 9.66 -4.57
N THR A 119 9.11 10.54 -3.97
CA THR A 119 9.85 11.58 -4.70
C THR A 119 11.35 11.41 -4.48
N VAL A 120 12.12 11.26 -5.55
CA VAL A 120 13.58 11.34 -5.50
C VAL A 120 14.00 12.79 -5.71
N ASN A 121 15.00 13.26 -4.98
CA ASN A 121 15.67 14.49 -5.38
C ASN A 121 16.62 14.13 -6.52
N GLU A 122 16.66 14.92 -7.60
CA GLU A 122 17.70 14.73 -8.61
C GLU A 122 19.08 14.75 -7.93
N PRO A 123 20.05 13.94 -8.38
CA PRO A 123 21.40 14.00 -7.88
C PRO A 123 22.04 15.32 -8.35
N GLY A 124 21.82 16.38 -7.58
CA GLY A 124 22.74 17.50 -7.53
C GLY A 124 24.06 16.97 -6.99
N ASN A 125 24.90 16.44 -7.87
CA ASN A 125 26.32 16.12 -7.65
C ASN A 125 26.66 15.29 -6.39
N ASN A 126 25.69 14.63 -5.78
CA ASN A 126 25.82 13.68 -4.67
C ASN A 126 24.77 12.59 -4.88
N GLU A 127 25.24 11.37 -5.01
CA GLU A 127 24.51 10.17 -5.41
C GLU A 127 23.21 9.93 -4.60
N GLY A 128 22.08 9.76 -5.30
CA GLY A 128 20.99 8.86 -4.90
C GLY A 128 20.20 9.15 -3.60
N GLN A 129 19.86 10.40 -3.27
CA GLN A 129 19.00 10.66 -2.11
C GLN A 129 17.50 10.72 -2.46
N VAL A 130 16.73 9.83 -1.83
CA VAL A 130 15.28 9.64 -2.06
C VAL A 130 14.50 10.17 -0.85
N SER A 131 13.52 11.06 -1.05
CA SER A 131 12.72 11.67 0.03
C SER A 131 11.29 11.09 0.08
N ALA A 132 10.76 10.85 1.27
CA ALA A 132 9.36 10.47 1.45
C ALA A 132 8.51 11.71 1.67
N VAL A 133 7.50 11.94 0.83
CA VAL A 133 6.45 12.95 1.10
C VAL A 133 5.18 12.20 1.47
N SER A 134 4.83 12.18 2.76
CA SER A 134 3.49 11.79 3.18
C SER A 134 2.57 12.99 2.96
N SER A 135 1.58 12.88 2.06
CA SER A 135 0.52 13.87 1.92
C SER A 135 -0.46 13.75 3.09
N GLU A 136 -0.05 14.19 4.28
CA GLU A 136 -0.97 14.47 5.38
C GLU A 136 -1.38 15.94 5.28
N SER A 137 -2.69 16.18 5.23
CA SER A 137 -3.37 17.48 5.04
C SER A 137 -3.15 18.49 6.18
N ASP A 138 -2.11 18.37 6.98
CA ASP A 138 -1.83 19.31 8.06
C ASP A 138 -0.74 20.28 7.63
N ASN A 139 -1.20 21.43 7.13
CA ASN A 139 -0.45 22.67 7.09
C ASN A 139 0.33 22.79 8.40
N ASN A 140 1.67 22.78 8.32
CA ASN A 140 2.65 22.98 9.39
C ASN A 140 3.42 21.73 9.89
N ARG A 141 4.15 21.04 9.00
CA ARG A 141 5.31 20.22 9.40
C ARG A 141 6.60 20.75 8.77
N THR A 142 7.46 21.28 9.63
CA THR A 142 8.85 21.64 9.33
C THR A 142 9.57 20.48 8.66
N LEU A 143 10.05 20.70 7.44
CA LEU A 143 10.95 19.80 6.72
C LEU A 143 12.30 19.79 7.45
N ILE A 144 12.59 18.72 8.20
CA ILE A 144 13.92 18.54 8.78
C ILE A 144 14.76 17.74 7.78
N PHE A 145 15.59 18.45 7.02
CA PHE A 145 16.65 17.86 6.22
C PHE A 145 17.83 17.53 7.14
N LEU A 146 18.10 16.24 7.37
CA LEU A 146 19.39 15.81 7.91
C LEU A 146 20.15 15.12 6.79
N PRO A 147 21.21 15.73 6.22
CA PRO A 147 22.14 14.99 5.38
C PRO A 147 22.83 13.93 6.24
N LEU A 148 22.75 12.67 5.83
CA LEU A 148 23.55 11.61 6.43
C LEU A 148 24.99 11.78 5.91
N ILE A 149 25.87 12.30 6.77
CA ILE A 149 27.30 12.34 6.49
C ILE A 149 27.82 10.90 6.62
N ALA A 150 28.09 10.23 5.50
CA ALA A 150 28.89 9.02 5.51
C ALA A 150 30.31 9.40 5.94
N LYS A 151 30.80 8.71 6.98
CA LYS A 151 32.14 8.87 7.56
C LYS A 151 33.15 8.02 6.81
#